data_AF-A0A110A749-F1
#
_entry.id   AF-A0A110A749-F1
#
_cell.length_a   1.000
_cell.length_b   1.000
_cell.length_c   1.000
_cell.angle_alpha   90.00
_cell.angle_beta   90.00
_cell.angle_gamma   90.00
#
_symmetry.space_group_name_H-M   'P 1'
#
loop_
_entity.id
_entity.type
_entity.pdbx_description
1 polymer ?
#
loop_
_entity_poly.entity_id
_entity_poly.type
_entity_poly.pdbx_seq_one_letter_code
_entity_poly.pdbx_strand_id
1 'polypeptide(L)'
;MKVGERIRLQRKKIGMSADQLADIIGTSRSTIFRYENGAIEKMPTSALEPIAEALRTTPAYLMGWVNSEDNERFALSIDADNIIVELEKLNELGRKEAIKRVEELTHINKYSAKSKINHLTPIAAHNDNADDEDQQNLMKKDIDEL
;
A
#
# COMPACT_ATOMS: atom_id res chain seq x y z
N MET A 1 -12.88 15.25 -10.53
CA MET A 1 -13.51 14.26 -9.63
C MET A 1 -14.29 15.00 -8.56
N LYS A 2 -15.61 14.79 -8.46
CA LYS A 2 -16.46 15.39 -7.42
C LYS A 2 -16.37 14.58 -6.12
N VAL A 3 -16.81 15.16 -5.00
CA VAL A 3 -16.79 14.53 -3.66
C VAL A 3 -17.45 13.15 -3.66
N GLY A 4 -18.65 13.04 -4.23
CA GLY A 4 -19.39 11.77 -4.34
C GLY A 4 -18.61 10.66 -5.05
N GLU A 5 -17.91 11.01 -6.13
CA GLU A 5 -17.06 10.05 -6.86
C GLU A 5 -15.90 9.56 -5.99
N ARG A 6 -15.29 10.46 -5.19
CA ARG A 6 -14.21 10.10 -4.26
C ARG A 6 -14.69 9.13 -3.17
N ILE A 7 -15.87 9.39 -2.61
CA ILE A 7 -16.52 8.51 -1.62
C ILE A 7 -16.71 7.11 -2.21
N ARG A 8 -17.29 7.03 -3.41
CA ARG A 8 -17.53 5.75 -4.10
C ARG A 8 -16.23 5.00 -4.38
N LEU A 9 -15.20 5.70 -4.83
CA LEU A 9 -13.89 5.11 -5.13
C LEU A 9 -13.21 4.59 -3.86
N GLN A 10 -13.17 5.39 -2.80
CA GLN A 10 -12.55 4.99 -1.53
C GLN A 10 -13.28 3.79 -0.92
N ARG A 11 -14.61 3.81 -0.90
CA ARG A 11 -15.43 2.69 -0.42
C ARG A 11 -15.13 1.38 -1.16
N LYS A 12 -15.03 1.45 -2.49
CA LYS A 12 -14.64 0.29 -3.32
C LYS A 12 -13.19 -0.14 -3.07
N LYS A 13 -12.26 0.79 -2.85
CA LYS A 13 -10.84 0.52 -2.56
C LYS A 13 -10.70 -0.35 -1.31
N ILE A 14 -11.49 -0.09 -0.28
CA ILE A 14 -11.49 -0.86 0.98
C ILE A 14 -12.48 -2.05 0.99
N GLY A 15 -13.11 -2.37 -0.15
CA GLY A 15 -14.03 -3.50 -0.27
C GLY A 15 -15.37 -3.34 0.47
N MET A 16 -15.77 -2.12 0.81
CA MET A 16 -17.00 -1.84 1.56
C MET A 16 -18.23 -1.70 0.63
N SER A 17 -19.38 -2.21 1.04
CA SER A 17 -20.65 -2.05 0.32
C SER A 17 -21.34 -0.72 0.69
N ALA A 18 -22.25 -0.23 -0.17
CA ALA A 18 -23.03 0.97 0.16
C ALA A 18 -23.98 0.76 1.35
N ASP A 19 -24.44 -0.48 1.56
CA ASP A 19 -25.25 -0.86 2.71
C ASP A 19 -24.42 -0.76 3.99
N GLN A 20 -23.20 -1.33 3.99
CA GLN A 20 -22.29 -1.25 5.14
C GLN A 20 -21.95 0.19 5.53
N LEU A 21 -21.66 1.05 4.54
CA LEU A 21 -21.41 2.46 4.82
C LEU A 21 -22.65 3.14 5.42
N ALA A 22 -23.84 2.82 4.92
CA ALA A 22 -25.10 3.36 5.42
C ALA A 22 -25.35 2.95 6.88
N ASP A 23 -25.12 1.67 7.20
CA ASP A 23 -25.26 1.13 8.55
C ASP A 23 -24.29 1.79 9.53
N ILE A 24 -23.03 1.99 9.14
CA ILE A 24 -22.00 2.61 9.99
C ILE A 24 -22.36 4.05 10.35
N ILE A 25 -22.82 4.85 9.38
CA ILE A 25 -23.11 6.28 9.61
C ILE A 25 -24.58 6.54 10.01
N GLY A 26 -25.38 5.49 10.16
CA GLY A 26 -26.80 5.60 10.55
C GLY A 26 -27.69 6.28 9.50
N THR A 27 -27.51 5.96 8.21
CA THR A 27 -28.35 6.49 7.13
C THR A 27 -28.92 5.39 6.22
N SER A 28 -29.63 5.77 5.16
CA SER A 28 -30.17 4.82 4.18
C SER A 28 -29.19 4.58 3.02
N ARG A 29 -29.20 3.37 2.45
CA ARG A 29 -28.48 3.04 1.21
C ARG A 29 -28.77 4.05 0.07
N SER A 30 -30.02 4.46 -0.05
CA SER A 30 -30.45 5.47 -1.03
C SER A 30 -29.76 6.81 -0.83
N THR A 31 -29.57 7.23 0.42
CA THR A 31 -28.83 8.45 0.77
C THR A 31 -27.37 8.34 0.32
N ILE A 32 -26.71 7.21 0.58
CA ILE A 32 -25.34 6.96 0.13
C ILE A 32 -25.22 7.07 -1.39
N PHE A 33 -26.12 6.44 -2.15
CA PHE A 33 -26.09 6.55 -3.61
C PHE A 33 -26.31 7.97 -4.11
N ARG A 34 -27.20 8.74 -3.45
CA ARG A 34 -27.41 10.15 -3.80
C ARG A 34 -26.15 10.98 -3.57
N TYR A 35 -25.41 10.71 -2.50
CA TYR A 35 -24.10 11.30 -2.26
C TYR A 35 -23.09 10.90 -3.33
N GLU A 36 -22.95 9.60 -3.61
CA GLU A 36 -21.96 9.06 -4.55
C GLU A 36 -22.16 9.55 -5.99
N ASN A 37 -23.42 9.63 -6.44
CA ASN A 37 -23.75 10.04 -7.80
C ASN A 37 -23.88 11.56 -7.97
N GLY A 38 -23.67 12.34 -6.91
CA GLY A 38 -23.78 13.80 -6.94
C GLY A 38 -25.21 14.32 -7.14
N ALA A 39 -26.23 13.51 -6.83
CA ALA A 39 -27.63 13.93 -6.84
C ALA A 39 -27.94 14.92 -5.69
N ILE A 40 -27.04 15.04 -4.72
CA ILE A 40 -27.02 16.10 -3.72
C ILE A 40 -25.82 17.00 -4.06
N GLU A 41 -26.10 18.14 -4.66
CA GLU A 41 -25.07 19.07 -5.15
C GLU A 41 -24.23 19.67 -4.01
N LYS A 42 -24.84 19.84 -2.83
CA LYS A 42 -24.17 20.26 -1.60
C LYS A 42 -24.38 19.22 -0.51
N MET A 43 -23.36 18.39 -0.27
CA MET A 43 -23.36 17.44 0.83
C MET A 43 -23.42 18.19 2.17
N PRO A 44 -24.24 17.73 3.13
CA PRO A 44 -24.21 18.27 4.49
C PRO A 44 -22.81 18.10 5.08
N THR A 45 -22.25 19.17 5.65
CA THR A 45 -20.95 19.11 6.34
C THR A 45 -20.98 18.11 7.50
N SER A 46 -22.11 17.98 8.17
CA SER A 46 -22.34 17.00 9.25
C SER A 46 -22.26 15.54 8.79
N ALA A 47 -22.42 15.25 7.50
CA ALA A 47 -22.29 13.90 6.97
C ALA A 47 -20.86 13.56 6.54
N LEU A 48 -20.03 14.57 6.27
CA LEU A 48 -18.72 14.39 5.65
C LEU A 48 -17.72 13.72 6.59
N GLU A 49 -17.69 14.12 7.86
CA GLU A 49 -16.77 13.60 8.87
C GLU A 49 -17.08 12.13 9.22
N PRO A 50 -18.34 11.73 9.53
CA PRO A 50 -18.67 10.32 9.73
C PRO A 50 -18.38 9.43 8.51
N ILE A 51 -18.60 9.94 7.29
CA ILE A 51 -18.26 9.21 6.06
C ILE A 51 -16.75 9.03 5.95
N ALA A 52 -15.96 10.06 6.24
CA ALA A 52 -14.51 9.99 6.15
C ALA A 52 -13.94 8.97 7.14
N GLU A 53 -14.41 8.98 8.39
CA GLU A 53 -14.02 8.00 9.42
C GLU A 53 -14.38 6.57 9.00
N ALA A 54 -15.63 6.33 8.58
CA ALA A 54 -16.07 5.02 8.11
C ALA A 54 -15.22 4.50 6.94
N LEU A 55 -14.80 5.41 6.05
CA LEU A 55 -13.98 5.10 4.88
C LEU A 55 -12.47 5.13 5.13
N ARG A 56 -12.05 5.31 6.39
CA ARG A 56 -10.64 5.40 6.82
C ARG A 56 -9.85 6.41 5.99
N THR A 57 -10.42 7.60 5.84
CA THR A 57 -9.85 8.71 5.07
C THR A 57 -10.16 10.04 5.76
N THR A 58 -9.84 11.16 5.12
CA THR A 58 -10.10 12.49 5.67
C THR A 58 -11.20 13.22 4.90
N PRO A 59 -11.96 14.11 5.55
CA PRO A 59 -12.85 15.04 4.87
C PRO A 59 -12.11 15.82 3.78
N ALA A 60 -10.86 16.22 4.04
CA ALA A 60 -10.04 16.98 3.11
C ALA A 60 -9.73 16.20 1.81
N TYR A 61 -9.47 14.89 1.90
CA TYR A 61 -9.30 14.04 0.72
C TYR A 61 -10.61 13.89 -0.06
N LEU A 62 -11.73 13.65 0.62
CA LEU A 62 -13.05 13.53 -0.01
C LEU A 62 -13.45 14.82 -0.73
N MET A 63 -13.13 15.97 -0.13
CA MET A 63 -13.31 17.30 -0.74
C MET A 63 -12.35 17.58 -1.89
N GLY A 64 -11.28 16.78 -2.02
CA GLY A 64 -10.25 16.98 -3.03
C GLY A 64 -9.32 18.15 -2.73
N TRP A 65 -9.22 18.59 -1.48
CA TRP A 65 -8.25 19.59 -1.03
C TRP A 65 -6.85 19.02 -0.88
N VAL A 66 -6.74 17.69 -0.85
CA VAL A 66 -5.49 16.96 -0.66
C VAL A 66 -5.38 15.87 -1.71
N ASN A 67 -4.18 15.63 -2.22
CA ASN A 67 -3.93 14.64 -3.25
C ASN A 67 -3.88 13.21 -2.66
N SER A 68 -3.92 12.22 -3.55
CA SER A 68 -3.94 10.79 -3.18
C SER A 68 -2.75 10.38 -2.30
N GLU A 69 -1.57 10.92 -2.58
CA GLU A 69 -0.32 10.58 -1.88
C GLU A 69 -0.37 10.99 -0.40
N ASP A 70 -0.92 12.16 -0.11
CA ASP A 70 -1.07 12.66 1.26
C ASP A 70 -2.13 11.86 2.05
N ASN A 71 -3.18 11.39 1.39
CA ASN A 71 -4.20 10.54 2.01
C ASN A 71 -3.64 9.13 2.32
N GLU A 72 -2.78 8.59 1.46
CA GLU A 72 -2.10 7.31 1.75
C GLU A 72 -1.15 7.43 2.93
N ARG A 73 -0.43 8.56 3.06
CA ARG A 73 0.36 8.86 4.26
C ARG A 73 -0.50 8.95 5.52
N PHE A 74 -1.70 9.55 5.43
CA PHE A 74 -2.63 9.63 6.56
C PHE A 74 -3.18 8.25 6.95
N ALA A 75 -3.59 7.41 5.99
CA ALA A 75 -4.06 6.06 6.28
C ALA A 75 -2.98 5.19 6.95
N LEU A 76 -1.73 5.30 6.51
CA LEU A 76 -0.57 4.67 7.17
C LEU A 76 -0.38 5.16 8.61
N SER A 77 -0.72 6.42 8.90
CA SER A 77 -0.65 6.98 10.26
C SER A 77 -1.65 6.32 11.20
N ILE A 78 -2.86 6.00 10.73
CA ILE A 78 -3.89 5.37 11.57
C ILE A 78 -3.49 3.93 11.95
N ASP A 79 -2.94 3.17 11.00
CA ASP A 79 -2.43 1.83 11.30
C ASP A 79 -1.14 1.89 12.15
N ALA A 80 -0.37 2.98 12.08
CA ALA A 80 0.81 3.19 12.92
C ALA A 80 0.44 3.35 14.41
N ASP A 81 -0.71 3.97 14.74
CA ASP A 81 -1.16 4.10 16.12
C ASP A 81 -1.36 2.74 16.78
N ASN A 82 -1.93 1.77 16.06
CA ASN A 82 -2.07 0.39 16.55
C ASN A 82 -0.70 -0.27 16.81
N ILE A 83 0.27 -0.05 15.91
CA ILE A 83 1.63 -0.59 16.07
C ILE A 83 2.31 0.04 17.29
N ILE A 84 2.15 1.35 17.50
CA ILE A 84 2.70 2.07 18.66
C ILE A 84 2.11 1.51 19.96
N VAL A 85 0.78 1.33 20.03
CA VAL A 85 0.10 0.77 21.21
C VAL A 85 0.64 -0.63 21.56
N GLU A 86 0.90 -1.49 20.58
CA GLU A 86 1.48 -2.81 20.86
C GLU A 86 2.94 -2.73 21.30
N LEU A 87 3.73 -1.81 20.73
CA LEU A 87 5.13 -1.59 21.14
C LEU A 87 5.25 -1.06 22.58
N GLU A 88 4.28 -0.25 23.04
CA GLU A 88 4.24 0.26 24.42
C GLU A 88 4.07 -0.85 25.47
N LYS A 89 3.44 -1.97 25.09
CA LYS A 89 3.28 -3.15 25.97
C LYS A 89 4.59 -3.95 26.13
N LEU A 90 5.57 -3.74 25.27
CA LEU A 90 6.83 -4.49 25.26
C LEU A 90 7.93 -3.79 26.07
N ASN A 91 8.79 -4.57 26.71
CA ASN A 91 10.03 -4.06 27.30
C ASN A 91 11.09 -3.75 26.21
N GLU A 92 12.25 -3.25 26.60
CA GLU A 92 13.30 -2.84 25.66
C GLU A 92 13.73 -3.97 24.70
N LEU A 93 13.88 -5.19 25.22
CA LEU A 93 14.27 -6.35 24.42
C LEU A 93 13.19 -6.72 23.41
N GLY A 94 11.92 -6.74 23.84
CA GLY A 94 10.78 -7.01 22.97
C GLY A 94 10.64 -5.97 21.86
N ARG A 95 10.83 -4.67 22.18
CA ARG A 95 10.79 -3.60 21.17
C ARG A 95 11.90 -3.74 20.13
N LYS A 96 13.14 -4.05 20.53
CA LYS A 96 14.26 -4.30 19.60
C LYS A 96 13.95 -5.44 18.64
N GLU A 97 13.41 -6.54 19.16
CA GLU A 97 13.06 -7.69 18.34
C GLU A 97 11.88 -7.40 17.39
N ALA A 98 10.86 -6.67 17.87
CA ALA A 98 9.74 -6.25 17.03
C ALA A 98 10.20 -5.36 15.85
N ILE A 99 11.09 -4.39 16.12
CA ILE A 99 11.67 -3.53 15.08
C ILE A 99 12.45 -4.37 14.06
N LYS A 100 13.30 -5.29 14.52
CA LYS A 100 14.05 -6.20 13.65
C LYS A 100 13.11 -7.02 12.74
N ARG A 101 12.01 -7.54 13.30
CA ARG A 101 11.02 -8.31 12.51
C ARG A 101 10.34 -7.45 11.45
N VAL A 102 9.99 -6.21 11.79
CA VAL A 102 9.41 -5.27 10.82
C VAL A 102 10.41 -4.95 9.71
N GLU A 103 11.68 -4.75 10.05
CA GLU A 103 12.77 -4.55 9.08
C GLU A 103 12.92 -5.77 8.15
N GLU A 104 12.95 -6.99 8.69
CA GLU A 104 13.01 -8.23 7.93
C GLU A 104 11.86 -8.33 6.90
N LEU A 105 10.63 -7.92 7.26
CA LEU A 105 9.49 -7.91 6.34
C LEU A 105 9.72 -7.00 5.13
N THR A 106 10.50 -5.91 5.27
CA THR A 106 10.79 -4.99 4.15
C THR A 106 11.67 -5.62 3.06
N HIS A 107 12.39 -6.70 3.39
CA HIS A 107 13.24 -7.45 2.46
C HIS A 107 12.53 -8.61 1.78
N ILE A 108 11.33 -8.97 2.23
CA ILE A 108 10.56 -10.07 1.65
C ILE A 108 9.64 -9.52 0.57
N ASN A 109 9.88 -9.88 -0.70
CA ASN A 109 9.11 -9.41 -1.87
C ASN A 109 7.59 -9.55 -1.72
N LYS A 110 7.12 -10.60 -1.03
CA LYS A 110 5.70 -10.83 -0.75
C LYS A 110 5.08 -9.71 0.10
N TYR A 111 5.86 -9.07 0.96
CA TYR A 111 5.42 -8.07 1.94
C TYR A 111 5.95 -6.65 1.64
N SER A 112 6.96 -6.51 0.78
CA SER A 112 7.49 -5.21 0.36
C SER A 112 6.62 -4.53 -0.72
N ALA A 113 6.42 -3.21 -0.61
CA ALA A 113 5.74 -2.44 -1.65
C ALA A 113 6.54 -2.46 -2.97
N LYS A 114 5.85 -2.75 -4.08
CA LYS A 114 6.45 -2.91 -5.43
C LYS A 114 7.29 -1.71 -5.89
N SER A 115 7.06 -0.51 -5.35
CA SER A 115 7.81 0.70 -5.71
C SER A 115 9.29 0.69 -5.29
N LYS A 116 9.72 -0.26 -4.43
CA LYS A 116 11.13 -0.44 -4.04
C LYS A 116 11.79 -1.69 -4.63
N ILE A 117 11.08 -2.47 -5.44
CA ILE A 117 11.68 -3.62 -6.14
C ILE A 117 12.49 -3.05 -7.32
N ASN A 118 13.68 -2.52 -7.03
CA ASN A 118 14.71 -2.40 -8.04
C ASN A 118 14.98 -3.82 -8.52
N HIS A 119 14.58 -4.10 -9.75
CA HIS A 119 14.87 -5.35 -10.43
C HIS A 119 16.39 -5.45 -10.60
N LEU A 120 17.11 -5.87 -9.56
CA LEU A 120 18.44 -6.44 -9.74
C LEU A 120 18.17 -7.78 -10.41
N THR A 121 18.06 -7.76 -11.74
CA THR A 121 18.30 -8.95 -12.57
C THR A 121 19.56 -9.60 -12.01
N PRO A 122 19.51 -10.87 -11.58
CA PRO A 122 20.74 -11.61 -11.40
C PRO A 122 21.40 -11.61 -12.78
N ILE A 123 22.45 -10.81 -12.94
CA ILE A 123 23.40 -11.07 -14.01
C ILE A 123 24.10 -12.33 -13.50
N ALA A 124 23.60 -13.49 -13.92
CA ALA A 124 24.44 -14.68 -13.91
C ALA A 124 25.73 -14.25 -14.61
N ALA A 125 26.89 -14.59 -14.05
CA ALA A 125 28.19 -14.36 -14.67
C ALA A 125 28.23 -15.12 -16.01
N HIS A 126 27.59 -14.55 -17.02
CA HIS A 126 27.58 -15.08 -18.36
C HIS A 126 28.90 -14.64 -18.93
N ASN A 127 29.80 -15.61 -18.97
CA ASN A 127 31.05 -15.64 -19.69
C ASN A 127 31.05 -14.70 -20.91
N ASP A 128 31.50 -13.46 -20.72
CA ASP A 128 31.65 -12.46 -21.79
C ASP A 128 32.71 -12.90 -22.84
N ASN A 129 33.45 -13.97 -22.57
CA ASN A 129 34.51 -14.53 -23.40
C ASN A 129 34.18 -15.95 -23.92
N ALA A 130 32.91 -16.34 -24.00
CA ALA A 130 32.53 -17.64 -24.57
C ALA A 130 33.04 -17.84 -26.02
N ASP A 131 33.26 -16.75 -26.76
CA ASP A 131 33.77 -16.75 -28.14
C ASP A 131 35.29 -16.48 -28.24
N ASP A 132 36.00 -16.38 -27.11
CA ASP A 132 37.45 -16.19 -27.09
C ASP A 132 38.16 -17.52 -27.41
N GLU A 133 38.59 -17.66 -28.67
CA GLU A 133 39.27 -18.86 -29.20
C GLU A 133 40.47 -19.28 -28.35
N ASP A 134 41.18 -18.33 -27.72
CA ASP A 134 42.34 -18.62 -26.89
C ASP A 134 41.92 -19.34 -25.59
N GLN A 135 40.80 -18.94 -24.99
CA GLN A 135 40.25 -19.60 -23.81
C GLN A 135 39.68 -20.98 -24.14
N GLN A 136 39.01 -21.14 -25.29
CA GLN A 136 38.54 -22.45 -25.74
C GLN A 136 39.69 -23.42 -26.03
N ASN A 137 40.81 -22.91 -26.55
CA ASN A 137 42.01 -23.71 -26.82
C ASN A 137 42.75 -24.11 -25.54
N LEU A 138 42.79 -23.25 -24.51
CA LEU A 138 43.30 -23.63 -23.19
C LEU A 138 42.43 -24.75 -22.57
N MET A 139 41.11 -24.60 -22.61
CA MET A 139 40.19 -25.61 -22.06
C MET A 139 40.30 -26.96 -22.80
N LYS A 140 40.52 -26.96 -24.12
CA LYS A 140 40.78 -28.20 -24.88
C LYS A 140 42.09 -28.86 -24.48
N LYS A 141 43.17 -28.09 -24.29
CA LYS A 141 44.45 -28.65 -23.82
C LYS A 141 44.33 -29.31 -22.46
N ASP A 142 43.65 -28.66 -21.52
CA ASP A 142 43.45 -29.21 -20.17
C ASP A 142 42.59 -30.50 -20.17
N ILE A 143 41.69 -30.65 -21.15
CA ILE A 143 40.88 -31.86 -21.33
C ILE A 143 41.67 -32.99 -21.99
N ASP A 144 42.58 -32.67 -22.92
CA ASP A 144 43.43 -33.65 -23.62
C ASP A 144 44.59 -34.15 -22.74
N GLU A 145 44.90 -33.46 -21.63
CA GLU A 145 45.91 -33.85 -20.63
C GLU A 145 45.36 -34.72 -19.48
N LEU A 146 44.07 -35.10 -19.51
CA LEU A 146 43.42 -36.04 -18.57
C LEU A 146 43.36 -37.47 -19.11
#